data_AF-A0A0V0GEZ2-F1
#
_entry.id   AF-A0A0V0GEZ2-F1
#
_cell.length_a   1.000
_cell.length_b   1.000
_cell.length_c   1.000
_cell.angle_alpha   90.00
_cell.angle_beta   90.00
_cell.angle_gamma   90.00
#
_symmetry.space_group_name_H-M   'P 1'
#
loop_
_entity.id
_entity.type
_entity.pdbx_description
1 polymer ?
#
loop_
_entity_poly.entity_id
_entity_poly.type
_entity_poly.pdbx_seq_one_letter_code
_entity_poly.pdbx_strand_id
1 'polypeptide(L)'
;PKSKKVRKQKVLEEDTYLEEMGKIIQRDFFPDLEKLKAQNDYLDALNRNDTIKLQQIHAKYTQGSRTICSERYSSPATFETPNDNRTGEDETFRQNSADAVKKEETLNDTKSNMSLDEYLGSHTSEDNQSFEEIIAESAKCHRQKYPWLYKEESLEKNEDLLSLPSADNNTNTLHPKQIDTWSYKDKNYIMYVPDGVDLTPEEKVEMAKRKQEIVHSNTSLKVNPFDENENKERIQDMAHSQAKSLDGKIGVDGKELVTETPKVNGFSFVNTPSPAPGVNESPLMTWGEIEGTPFRLD
;
A
#
# COMPACT_ATOMS: atom_id res chain seq x y z
N PRO A 1 39.48 -8.18 -8.47
CA PRO A 1 38.06 -7.73 -8.36
C PRO A 1 37.88 -6.67 -7.26
N LYS A 2 37.66 -5.40 -7.65
CA LYS A 2 37.38 -4.33 -6.69
C LYS A 2 36.10 -4.68 -5.93
N SER A 3 36.16 -4.72 -4.60
CA SER A 3 34.99 -5.05 -3.78
C SER A 3 33.87 -4.07 -4.09
N LYS A 4 32.73 -4.59 -4.57
CA LYS A 4 31.54 -3.76 -4.81
C LYS A 4 31.17 -3.11 -3.47
N LYS A 5 31.17 -1.77 -3.43
CA LYS A 5 30.72 -1.02 -2.26
C LYS A 5 29.23 -1.24 -2.10
N VAL A 6 28.86 -2.16 -1.20
CA VAL A 6 27.47 -2.37 -0.80
C VAL A 6 27.03 -1.13 -0.03
N ARG A 7 25.93 -0.51 -0.47
CA ARG A 7 25.31 0.59 0.28
C ARG A 7 24.74 -0.01 1.56
N LYS A 8 25.00 0.62 2.70
CA LYS A 8 24.44 0.16 3.98
C LYS A 8 22.94 0.46 3.97
N GLN A 9 22.12 -0.56 3.79
CA GLN A 9 20.67 -0.48 3.94
C GLN A 9 20.31 -0.65 5.41
N LYS A 10 19.17 -0.05 5.80
CA LYS A 10 18.59 -0.24 7.13
C LYS A 10 17.83 -1.56 7.14
N VAL A 11 18.29 -2.51 7.96
CA VAL A 11 17.64 -3.80 8.15
C VAL A 11 16.40 -3.61 9.03
N LEU A 12 15.26 -4.11 8.57
CA LEU A 12 13.99 -4.13 9.29
C LEU A 12 13.50 -5.57 9.44
N GLU A 13 12.71 -5.83 10.49
CA GLU A 13 11.98 -7.09 10.64
C GLU A 13 11.04 -7.30 9.43
N GLU A 14 10.84 -8.55 9.02
CA GLU A 14 10.10 -8.91 7.81
C GLU A 14 8.70 -8.28 7.76
N ASP A 15 7.91 -8.49 8.81
CA ASP A 15 6.53 -8.00 8.88
C ASP A 15 6.48 -6.47 8.81
N THR A 16 7.39 -5.79 9.52
CA THR A 16 7.48 -4.33 9.53
C THR A 16 7.88 -3.80 8.15
N TYR A 17 8.82 -4.46 7.48
CA TYR A 17 9.27 -4.09 6.14
C TYR A 17 8.13 -4.21 5.12
N LEU A 18 7.38 -5.32 5.18
CA LEU A 18 6.24 -5.57 4.30
C LEU A 18 5.08 -4.60 4.57
N GLU A 19 4.82 -4.28 5.84
CA GLU A 19 3.78 -3.33 6.21
C GLU A 19 4.12 -1.90 5.74
N GLU A 20 5.34 -1.42 5.99
CA GLU A 20 5.80 -0.10 5.51
C GLU A 20 5.80 -0.04 3.98
N MET A 21 6.30 -1.09 3.30
CA MET A 21 6.26 -1.19 1.82
C MET A 21 4.82 -1.20 1.30
N GLY A 22 3.95 -1.97 1.92
CA GLY A 22 2.53 -2.08 1.56
C GLY A 22 1.80 -0.76 1.70
N LYS A 23 2.08 0.01 2.77
CA LYS A 23 1.52 1.35 2.98
C LYS A 23 1.95 2.31 1.86
N ILE A 24 3.21 2.27 1.44
CA ILE A 24 3.72 3.11 0.33
C ILE A 24 3.03 2.74 -0.98
N ILE A 25 2.94 1.44 -1.28
CA ILE A 25 2.29 0.94 -2.51
C ILE A 25 0.80 1.32 -2.52
N GLN A 26 0.10 1.14 -1.41
CA GLN A 26 -1.32 1.50 -1.30
C GLN A 26 -1.52 3.01 -1.54
N ARG A 27 -0.68 3.86 -0.92
CA ARG A 27 -0.74 5.32 -1.09
C ARG A 27 -0.54 5.73 -2.57
N ASP A 28 0.46 5.17 -3.24
CA ASP A 28 0.89 5.65 -4.56
C ASP A 28 0.12 5.02 -5.73
N PHE A 29 -0.25 3.75 -5.62
CA PHE A 29 -0.82 2.98 -6.74
C PHE A 29 -2.28 2.59 -6.52
N PHE A 30 -2.75 2.50 -5.27
CA PHE A 30 -4.09 2.02 -4.96
C PHE A 30 -4.81 2.89 -3.91
N PRO A 31 -5.06 4.18 -4.21
CA PRO A 31 -5.72 5.09 -3.27
C PRO A 31 -7.11 4.58 -2.85
N ASP A 32 -7.83 3.93 -3.76
CA ASP A 32 -9.20 3.45 -3.53
C ASP A 32 -9.27 2.08 -2.84
N LEU A 33 -8.13 1.45 -2.54
CA LEU A 33 -8.11 0.10 -1.94
C LEU A 33 -8.82 0.06 -0.59
N GLU A 34 -8.73 1.12 0.21
CA GLU A 34 -9.40 1.19 1.50
C GLU A 34 -10.93 1.22 1.33
N LYS A 35 -11.44 2.03 0.39
CA LYS A 35 -12.87 2.08 0.04
C LYS A 35 -13.36 0.73 -0.47
N LEU A 36 -12.57 0.07 -1.33
CA LEU A 36 -12.95 -1.22 -1.89
C LEU A 36 -12.96 -2.34 -0.83
N LYS A 37 -11.99 -2.34 0.09
CA LYS A 37 -11.98 -3.25 1.26
C LYS A 37 -13.19 -3.00 2.16
N ALA A 38 -13.51 -1.74 2.44
CA ALA A 38 -14.70 -1.37 3.21
C ALA A 38 -16.00 -1.93 2.61
N GLN A 39 -16.15 -1.76 1.28
CA GLN A 39 -17.30 -2.26 0.55
C GLN A 39 -17.38 -3.79 0.61
N ASN A 40 -16.25 -4.48 0.43
CA ASN A 40 -16.21 -5.94 0.50
C ASN A 40 -16.53 -6.45 1.92
N ASP A 41 -15.91 -5.86 2.94
CA ASP A 41 -16.17 -6.19 4.35
C ASP A 41 -17.65 -5.98 4.72
N TYR A 42 -18.27 -4.92 4.18
CA TYR A 42 -19.70 -4.63 4.36
C TYR A 42 -20.58 -5.71 3.72
N LEU A 43 -20.30 -6.10 2.48
CA LEU A 43 -21.04 -7.17 1.79
C LEU A 43 -20.84 -8.51 2.49
N ASP A 44 -19.63 -8.82 2.96
CA ASP A 44 -19.33 -10.02 3.73
C ASP A 44 -20.11 -10.06 5.06
N ALA A 45 -20.21 -8.93 5.75
CA ALA A 45 -21.00 -8.81 6.98
C ALA A 45 -22.50 -9.01 6.71
N LEU A 46 -23.04 -8.44 5.62
CA LEU A 46 -24.42 -8.67 5.19
C LEU A 46 -24.68 -10.15 4.87
N ASN A 47 -23.78 -10.78 4.11
CA ASN A 47 -23.90 -12.19 3.76
C ASN A 47 -23.85 -13.12 4.97
N ARG A 48 -23.02 -12.78 5.97
CA ARG A 48 -22.88 -13.53 7.22
C ARG A 48 -23.91 -13.15 8.30
N ASN A 49 -24.73 -12.13 8.05
CA ASN A 49 -25.67 -11.55 9.02
C ASN A 49 -24.99 -11.14 10.34
N ASP A 50 -23.78 -10.58 10.25
CA ASP A 50 -22.97 -10.14 11.40
C ASP A 50 -23.23 -8.65 11.67
N THR A 51 -24.21 -8.37 12.52
CA THR A 51 -24.64 -6.99 12.86
C THR A 51 -23.55 -6.20 13.61
N ILE A 52 -22.68 -6.88 14.34
CA ILE A 52 -21.58 -6.26 15.10
C ILE A 52 -20.55 -5.68 14.13
N LYS A 53 -20.15 -6.45 13.11
CA LYS A 53 -19.22 -5.95 12.08
C LYS A 53 -19.82 -4.82 11.26
N LEU A 54 -21.12 -4.89 10.94
CA LEU A 54 -21.80 -3.84 10.20
C LEU A 54 -21.74 -2.51 10.97
N GLN A 55 -22.01 -2.53 12.28
CA GLN A 55 -21.88 -1.36 13.14
C GLN A 55 -20.44 -0.84 13.23
N GLN A 56 -19.44 -1.73 13.32
CA GLN A 56 -18.02 -1.34 13.33
C GLN A 56 -17.59 -0.66 12.04
N ILE A 57 -17.96 -1.22 10.88
CA ILE A 57 -17.69 -0.63 9.56
C ILE A 57 -18.37 0.73 9.47
N HIS A 58 -19.63 0.82 9.84
CA HIS A 58 -20.37 2.08 9.83
C HIS A 58 -19.73 3.13 10.74
N ALA A 59 -19.28 2.76 11.93
CA ALA A 59 -18.59 3.66 12.84
C ALA A 59 -17.27 4.17 12.25
N LYS A 60 -16.44 3.28 11.68
CA LYS A 60 -15.13 3.61 11.09
C LYS A 60 -15.24 4.70 10.02
N TYR A 61 -16.18 4.56 9.10
CA TYR A 61 -16.32 5.48 7.97
C TYR A 61 -17.25 6.67 8.25
N THR A 62 -18.21 6.56 9.16
CA THR A 62 -19.07 7.69 9.57
C THR A 62 -18.34 8.69 10.46
N GLN A 63 -17.37 8.24 11.27
CA GLN A 63 -16.58 9.14 12.13
C GLN A 63 -15.71 10.12 11.32
N GLY A 64 -15.27 9.77 10.12
CA GLY A 64 -14.56 10.70 9.21
C GLY A 64 -15.43 11.88 8.75
N SER A 65 -16.75 11.71 8.72
CA SER A 65 -17.70 12.76 8.31
C SER A 65 -18.17 13.67 9.46
N ARG A 66 -17.80 13.38 10.72
CA ARG A 66 -18.27 14.15 11.89
C ARG A 66 -17.59 15.52 12.06
N THR A 67 -16.65 15.89 11.20
CA THR A 67 -15.98 17.20 11.24
C THR A 67 -16.72 18.30 10.47
N ILE A 68 -17.80 17.98 9.75
CA ILE A 68 -18.62 18.99 9.06
C ILE A 68 -20.02 18.96 9.68
N CYS A 69 -20.21 19.86 10.66
CA CYS A 69 -21.48 20.45 11.06
C CYS A 69 -22.73 19.55 10.93
N SER A 70 -22.92 18.63 11.87
CA SER A 70 -24.28 18.32 12.31
C SER A 70 -24.52 19.07 13.62
N GLU A 71 -24.79 20.37 13.46
CA GLU A 71 -25.59 21.11 14.43
C GLU A 71 -26.83 20.26 14.65
N ARG A 72 -26.88 19.56 15.79
CA ARG A 72 -28.05 18.79 16.16
C ARG A 72 -29.18 19.80 16.35
N TYR A 73 -29.97 20.03 15.31
CA TYR A 73 -31.30 20.61 15.45
C TYR A 73 -32.11 19.61 16.29
N SER A 74 -32.01 19.78 17.61
CA SER A 74 -32.91 19.18 18.57
C SER A 74 -34.29 19.71 18.22
N SER A 75 -35.14 18.87 17.66
CA SER A 75 -36.54 19.21 17.42
C SER A 75 -37.17 19.65 18.75
N PRO A 76 -37.73 20.87 18.85
CA PRO A 76 -38.30 21.35 20.10
C PRO A 76 -39.54 20.52 20.42
N ALA A 77 -39.45 19.74 21.50
CA ALA A 77 -40.54 18.93 22.02
C ALA A 77 -41.48 19.77 22.90
N THR A 78 -41.98 20.91 22.42
CA THR A 78 -43.12 21.63 23.02
C THR A 78 -43.59 22.79 22.13
N PHE A 79 -44.90 22.86 21.91
CA PHE A 79 -45.62 23.96 21.29
C PHE A 79 -46.05 24.92 22.40
N GLU A 80 -45.38 26.07 22.60
CA GLU A 80 -45.98 27.32 23.12
C GLU A 80 -44.97 28.48 23.31
N THR A 81 -45.31 29.62 22.71
CA THR A 81 -44.94 31.03 23.01
C THR A 81 -43.49 31.54 22.81
N PRO A 82 -43.24 32.40 21.80
CA PRO A 82 -42.03 33.21 21.72
C PRO A 82 -42.07 34.39 22.71
N ASN A 83 -41.10 34.45 23.63
CA ASN A 83 -40.77 35.68 24.35
C ASN A 83 -39.38 36.17 23.91
N ASP A 84 -39.39 37.36 23.33
CA ASP A 84 -38.23 38.18 23.01
C ASP A 84 -37.66 38.76 24.31
N ASN A 85 -36.38 38.53 24.60
CA ASN A 85 -35.49 39.47 25.30
C ASN A 85 -34.05 38.94 25.39
N ARG A 86 -33.14 39.74 24.84
CA ARG A 86 -31.67 39.64 24.91
C ARG A 86 -31.13 39.90 26.32
N THR A 87 -29.80 39.66 26.45
CA THR A 87 -28.85 39.93 27.56
C THR A 87 -28.92 38.96 28.73
N GLY A 88 -27.85 38.30 29.19
CA GLY A 88 -26.45 38.21 28.79
C GLY A 88 -25.64 37.77 30.00
N GLU A 89 -24.84 36.70 29.91
CA GLU A 89 -23.78 36.40 30.90
C GLU A 89 -22.89 35.23 30.43
N ASP A 90 -21.60 35.54 30.30
CA ASP A 90 -20.48 34.61 30.23
C ASP A 90 -20.47 33.72 31.49
N GLU A 91 -20.39 32.40 31.32
CA GLU A 91 -19.82 31.52 32.34
C GLU A 91 -19.04 30.38 31.66
N THR A 92 -17.73 30.56 31.68
CA THR A 92 -16.72 29.59 31.30
C THR A 92 -16.66 28.45 32.31
N PHE A 93 -17.31 27.31 32.01
CA PHE A 93 -17.03 26.06 32.73
C PHE A 93 -16.04 25.17 31.98
N ARG A 94 -14.76 25.39 32.29
CA ARG A 94 -13.70 24.38 32.17
C ARG A 94 -14.01 23.24 33.15
N GLN A 95 -14.18 22.02 32.63
CA GLN A 95 -13.88 20.82 33.40
C GLN A 95 -12.71 20.08 32.74
N ASN A 96 -11.58 20.15 33.43
CA ASN A 96 -10.45 19.26 33.25
C ASN A 96 -10.85 17.89 33.79
N SER A 97 -10.91 16.89 32.92
CA SER A 97 -10.77 15.49 33.30
C SER A 97 -9.58 14.96 32.53
N ALA A 98 -8.46 14.83 33.24
CA ALA A 98 -7.28 14.16 32.78
C ALA A 98 -7.61 12.68 32.55
N ASP A 99 -7.49 12.23 31.30
CA ASP A 99 -7.26 10.82 31.04
C ASP A 99 -6.18 10.67 29.97
N ALA A 100 -5.18 9.87 30.33
CA ALA A 100 -3.92 9.74 29.65
C ALA A 100 -4.08 8.85 28.41
N VAL A 101 -4.14 9.46 27.22
CA VAL A 101 -3.92 8.74 25.97
C VAL A 101 -2.58 9.20 25.41
N LYS A 102 -1.66 8.24 25.34
CA LYS A 102 -0.31 8.35 24.78
C LYS A 102 -0.37 9.04 23.42
N LYS A 103 0.30 10.17 23.33
CA LYS A 103 0.66 10.85 22.08
C LYS A 103 1.90 10.15 21.51
N GLU A 104 1.74 8.92 21.04
CA GLU A 104 2.69 8.31 20.10
C GLU A 104 2.02 8.42 18.73
N GLU A 105 2.45 9.39 17.91
CA GLU A 105 2.22 9.50 16.45
C GLU A 105 2.42 10.96 16.00
N THR A 106 3.67 11.43 15.98
CA THR A 106 4.06 12.61 15.17
C THR A 106 5.40 12.43 14.47
N LEU A 107 6.02 11.23 14.55
CA LEU A 107 7.29 10.90 13.90
C LEU A 107 7.11 10.10 12.60
N ASN A 108 5.89 9.68 12.27
CA ASN A 108 5.62 8.81 11.13
C ASN A 108 5.29 9.58 9.82
N ASP A 109 4.96 10.87 9.90
CA ASP A 109 4.62 11.67 8.71
C ASP A 109 5.81 12.00 7.81
N THR A 110 7.04 11.94 8.34
CA THR A 110 8.24 12.13 7.50
C THR A 110 8.69 10.83 6.82
N LYS A 111 8.38 9.66 7.40
CA LYS A 111 8.58 8.36 6.74
C LYS A 111 7.56 8.13 5.62
N SER A 112 6.34 8.67 5.77
CA SER A 112 5.24 8.50 4.83
C SER A 112 5.35 9.36 3.57
N ASN A 113 6.46 10.05 3.31
CA ASN A 113 6.68 10.87 2.11
C ASN A 113 7.73 10.30 1.13
N MET A 114 8.34 9.15 1.47
CA MET A 114 9.33 8.51 0.60
C MET A 114 8.64 7.82 -0.58
N SER A 115 9.29 7.81 -1.75
CA SER A 115 8.82 6.99 -2.89
C SER A 115 9.17 5.52 -2.69
N LEU A 116 8.46 4.61 -3.36
CA LEU A 116 8.76 3.17 -3.28
C LEU A 116 10.23 2.86 -3.62
N ASP A 117 10.77 3.47 -4.67
CA ASP A 117 12.16 3.26 -5.09
C ASP A 117 13.17 3.76 -4.05
N GLU A 118 12.86 4.90 -3.41
CA GLU A 118 13.68 5.45 -2.34
C GLU A 118 13.66 4.57 -1.08
N TYR A 119 12.50 3.99 -0.76
CA TYR A 119 12.34 3.03 0.33
C TYR A 119 13.13 1.73 0.05
N LEU A 120 13.00 1.14 -1.15
CA LEU A 120 13.74 -0.05 -1.58
C LEU A 120 15.26 0.18 -1.64
N GLY A 121 15.69 1.40 -1.99
CA GLY A 121 17.10 1.77 -2.00
C GLY A 121 17.72 1.93 -0.61
N SER A 122 16.91 2.25 0.41
CA SER A 122 17.37 2.59 1.77
C SER A 122 17.12 1.48 2.79
N HIS A 123 16.09 0.65 2.61
CA HIS A 123 15.68 -0.40 3.55
C HIS A 123 15.82 -1.79 2.93
N THR A 124 16.06 -2.79 3.77
CA THR A 124 16.13 -4.21 3.39
C THR A 124 15.52 -5.07 4.48
N SER A 125 15.00 -6.25 4.13
CA SER A 125 14.46 -7.19 5.12
C SER A 125 15.57 -7.94 5.84
N GLU A 126 15.28 -8.37 7.07
CA GLU A 126 16.14 -9.27 7.86
C GLU A 126 16.51 -10.53 7.06
N ASP A 127 15.53 -11.14 6.41
CA ASP A 127 15.73 -12.32 5.55
C ASP A 127 16.67 -12.04 4.38
N ASN A 128 16.55 -10.89 3.72
CA ASN A 128 17.45 -10.54 2.61
C ASN A 128 18.89 -10.34 3.12
N GLN A 129 19.04 -9.65 4.25
CA GLN A 129 20.34 -9.46 4.90
C GLN A 129 20.98 -10.81 5.30
N SER A 130 20.19 -11.70 5.88
CA SER A 130 20.60 -13.06 6.26
C SER A 130 21.04 -13.88 5.05
N PHE A 131 20.30 -13.80 3.94
CA PHE A 131 20.66 -14.48 2.70
C PHE A 131 21.97 -13.97 2.11
N GLU A 132 22.19 -12.65 2.12
CA GLU A 132 23.46 -12.05 1.70
C GLU A 132 24.63 -12.50 2.57
N GLU A 133 24.42 -12.61 3.89
CA GLU A 133 25.41 -13.14 4.82
C GLU A 133 25.77 -14.60 4.52
N ILE A 134 24.78 -15.46 4.30
CA ILE A 134 24.98 -16.87 3.94
C ILE A 134 25.76 -16.98 2.62
N ILE A 135 25.44 -16.15 1.62
CA ILE A 135 26.19 -16.11 0.35
C ILE A 135 27.65 -15.72 0.62
N ALA A 136 27.89 -14.67 1.40
CA ALA A 136 29.24 -14.21 1.71
C ALA A 136 30.04 -15.27 2.48
N GLU A 137 29.41 -15.94 3.45
CA GLU A 137 30.02 -17.03 4.20
C GLU A 137 30.33 -18.23 3.30
N SER A 138 29.40 -18.63 2.43
CA SER A 138 29.62 -19.71 1.47
C SER A 138 30.80 -19.41 0.54
N ALA A 139 30.93 -18.17 0.08
CA ALA A 139 32.05 -17.71 -0.75
C ALA A 139 33.37 -17.73 0.03
N LYS A 140 33.36 -17.34 1.31
CA LYS A 140 34.53 -17.39 2.20
C LYS A 140 34.96 -18.83 2.47
N CYS A 141 34.03 -19.72 2.80
CA CYS A 141 34.26 -21.16 2.98
C CYS A 141 34.82 -21.79 1.70
N HIS A 142 34.26 -21.46 0.54
CA HIS A 142 34.76 -21.91 -0.75
C HIS A 142 36.20 -21.42 -1.01
N ARG A 143 36.48 -20.15 -0.73
CA ARG A 143 37.83 -19.56 -0.85
C ARG A 143 38.84 -20.23 0.09
N GLN A 144 38.43 -20.59 1.30
CA GLN A 144 39.25 -21.34 2.25
C GLN A 144 39.49 -22.79 1.80
N LYS A 145 38.48 -23.43 1.20
CA LYS A 145 38.58 -24.81 0.69
C LYS A 145 39.49 -24.91 -0.54
N TYR A 146 39.51 -23.89 -1.39
CA TYR A 146 40.34 -23.85 -2.60
C TYR A 146 41.33 -22.67 -2.57
N PRO A 147 42.31 -22.64 -1.64
CA PRO A 147 43.22 -21.50 -1.52
C PRO A 147 44.04 -21.24 -2.79
N TRP A 148 44.37 -22.30 -3.53
CA TRP A 148 45.17 -22.24 -4.76
C TRP A 148 44.46 -21.45 -5.87
N LEU A 149 43.13 -21.55 -5.97
CA LEU A 149 42.33 -20.86 -6.99
C LEU A 149 42.20 -19.35 -6.74
N TYR A 150 42.53 -18.87 -5.54
CA TYR A 150 42.39 -17.47 -5.14
C TYR A 150 43.69 -16.84 -4.66
N LYS A 151 44.81 -17.59 -4.70
CA LYS A 151 46.14 -17.11 -4.26
C LYS A 151 46.80 -16.22 -5.32
N GLU A 152 46.62 -16.56 -6.59
CA GLU A 152 47.23 -15.88 -7.73
C GLU A 152 46.42 -14.67 -8.24
N GLU A 153 45.10 -14.63 -8.02
CA GLU A 153 44.25 -13.49 -8.38
C GLU A 153 44.52 -12.20 -7.55
N SER A 154 45.51 -12.23 -6.66
CA SER A 154 46.06 -11.04 -6.01
C SER A 154 46.92 -10.23 -6.99
N LEU A 155 46.28 -9.75 -8.07
CA LEU A 155 46.83 -8.76 -9.01
C LEU A 155 47.37 -7.50 -8.31
N GLU A 156 46.93 -7.24 -7.07
CA GLU A 156 47.50 -6.23 -6.17
C GLU A 156 49.02 -6.36 -6.03
N LYS A 157 49.56 -7.59 -6.01
CA LYS A 157 51.02 -7.79 -5.99
C LYS A 157 51.69 -7.32 -7.26
N ASN A 158 51.03 -7.45 -8.42
CA ASN A 158 51.60 -6.99 -9.69
C ASN A 158 51.53 -5.46 -9.82
N GLU A 159 50.45 -4.82 -9.35
CA GLU A 159 50.36 -3.36 -9.34
C GLU A 159 51.35 -2.72 -8.34
N ASP A 160 51.51 -3.30 -7.15
CA ASP A 160 52.51 -2.85 -6.17
C ASP A 160 53.95 -3.02 -6.72
N LEU A 161 54.22 -4.11 -7.45
CA LEU A 161 55.50 -4.32 -8.15
C LEU A 161 55.73 -3.32 -9.30
N LEU A 162 54.67 -2.78 -9.90
CA LEU A 162 54.73 -1.78 -10.97
C LEU A 162 54.82 -0.35 -10.44
N SER A 163 54.51 -0.14 -9.16
CA SER A 163 54.60 1.17 -8.51
C SER A 163 56.06 1.60 -8.33
N LEU A 164 56.37 2.85 -8.70
CA LEU A 164 57.71 3.40 -8.50
C LEU A 164 57.93 3.72 -7.02
N PRO A 165 59.09 3.37 -6.43
CA PRO A 165 59.43 3.78 -5.06
C PRO A 165 59.44 5.31 -4.95
N SER A 166 58.91 5.86 -3.84
CA SER A 166 58.98 7.29 -3.55
C SER A 166 60.44 7.77 -3.45
N ALA A 167 60.72 8.94 -4.02
CA ALA A 167 62.08 9.48 -4.25
C ALA A 167 62.93 9.70 -2.99
N ASP A 168 62.35 9.59 -1.79
CA ASP A 168 63.03 9.84 -0.52
C ASP A 168 63.69 8.58 0.09
N ASN A 169 63.42 7.38 -0.43
CA ASN A 169 63.99 6.13 0.08
C ASN A 169 65.25 5.73 -0.70
N ASN A 170 66.36 6.39 -0.38
CA ASN A 170 67.67 6.16 -0.98
C ASN A 170 68.41 4.99 -0.30
N THR A 171 67.83 3.78 -0.31
CA THR A 171 68.54 2.56 0.11
C THR A 171 68.49 1.51 -0.99
N ASN A 172 69.69 1.06 -1.36
CA ASN A 172 69.99 -0.01 -2.31
C ASN A 172 69.35 -1.35 -1.90
N THR A 173 68.06 -1.52 -2.12
CA THR A 173 67.44 -2.84 -2.28
C THR A 173 67.09 -3.00 -3.75
N LEU A 174 68.13 -3.34 -4.52
CA LEU A 174 67.99 -3.93 -5.84
C LEU A 174 67.13 -5.19 -5.71
N HIS A 175 65.81 -5.06 -5.82
CA HIS A 175 64.97 -6.21 -6.11
C HIS A 175 65.36 -6.67 -7.52
N PRO A 176 65.97 -7.85 -7.66
CA PRO A 176 66.60 -8.24 -8.91
C PRO A 176 65.48 -8.54 -9.89
N LYS A 177 65.41 -7.78 -11.00
CA LYS A 177 64.87 -8.16 -12.32
C LYS A 177 63.95 -9.38 -12.26
N GLN A 178 62.81 -9.26 -11.59
CA GLN A 178 61.85 -10.33 -11.54
C GLN A 178 61.19 -10.32 -12.92
N ILE A 179 61.38 -11.40 -13.67
CA ILE A 179 60.88 -11.51 -15.04
C ILE A 179 59.37 -11.28 -14.97
N ASP A 180 58.90 -10.33 -15.78
CA ASP A 180 57.48 -10.06 -15.89
C ASP A 180 56.80 -11.32 -16.46
N THR A 181 56.14 -12.07 -15.58
CA THR A 181 55.43 -13.29 -15.96
C THR A 181 54.07 -12.92 -16.53
N TRP A 182 53.54 -13.75 -17.42
CA TRP A 182 52.20 -13.56 -17.99
C TRP A 182 51.14 -13.36 -16.89
N SER A 183 50.19 -12.44 -17.11
CA SER A 183 49.04 -12.25 -16.22
C SER A 183 48.15 -13.50 -16.22
N TYR A 184 48.36 -14.40 -15.28
CA TYR A 184 47.59 -15.63 -15.15
C TYR A 184 46.24 -15.35 -14.50
N LYS A 185 45.17 -15.95 -15.05
CA LYS A 185 43.82 -15.93 -14.49
C LYS A 185 43.36 -17.36 -14.25
N ASP A 186 42.93 -17.65 -13.02
CA ASP A 186 42.49 -18.98 -12.59
C ASP A 186 41.20 -19.47 -13.29
N LYS A 187 40.38 -18.55 -13.79
CA LYS A 187 39.09 -18.85 -14.45
C LYS A 187 39.19 -18.62 -15.96
N ASN A 188 38.99 -19.69 -16.74
CA ASN A 188 38.93 -19.63 -18.20
C ASN A 188 37.54 -19.19 -18.71
N TYR A 189 37.49 -18.26 -19.67
CA TYR A 189 36.28 -17.77 -20.32
C TYR A 189 35.47 -18.82 -21.11
N ILE A 190 36.06 -19.97 -21.47
CA ILE A 190 35.33 -21.08 -22.10
C ILE A 190 34.44 -21.81 -21.09
N MET A 191 34.94 -21.98 -19.85
CA MET A 191 34.25 -22.75 -18.80
C MET A 191 33.48 -21.85 -17.83
N TYR A 192 33.87 -20.59 -17.71
CA TYR A 192 33.30 -19.62 -16.77
C TYR A 192 32.77 -18.40 -17.52
N VAL A 193 31.68 -17.83 -17.01
CA VAL A 193 31.07 -16.62 -17.58
C VAL A 193 32.11 -15.49 -17.58
N PRO A 194 32.37 -14.85 -18.74
CA PRO A 194 33.34 -13.77 -18.80
C PRO A 194 32.96 -12.61 -17.91
N ASP A 195 33.95 -12.08 -17.20
CA ASP A 195 33.79 -10.86 -16.41
C ASP A 195 33.29 -9.76 -17.34
N GLY A 196 32.12 -9.22 -17.03
CA GLY A 196 31.57 -8.08 -17.76
C GLY A 196 32.52 -6.88 -17.66
N VAL A 197 32.47 -6.01 -18.66
CA VAL A 197 33.20 -4.74 -18.60
C VAL A 197 32.55 -3.88 -17.51
N ASP A 198 33.33 -3.50 -16.50
CA ASP A 198 32.89 -2.53 -15.52
C ASP A 198 32.57 -1.22 -16.23
N LEU A 199 31.35 -0.71 -16.04
CA LEU A 199 30.97 0.59 -16.57
C LEU A 199 32.00 1.65 -16.17
N THR A 200 32.35 2.49 -17.14
CA THR A 200 33.23 3.63 -16.93
C THR A 200 32.65 4.55 -15.85
N PRO A 201 33.49 5.30 -15.11
CA PRO A 201 32.99 6.22 -14.10
C PRO A 201 32.01 7.25 -14.69
N GLU A 202 32.21 7.64 -15.95
CA GLU A 202 31.32 8.53 -16.69
C GLU A 202 29.96 7.88 -16.95
N GLU A 203 29.92 6.65 -17.48
CA GLU A 203 28.66 5.91 -17.69
C GLU A 203 27.91 5.63 -16.37
N LYS A 204 28.62 5.40 -15.27
CA LYS A 204 28.00 5.26 -13.93
C LYS A 204 27.31 6.54 -13.50
N VAL A 205 27.93 7.69 -13.76
CA VAL A 205 27.35 9.01 -13.47
C VAL A 205 26.17 9.28 -14.39
N GLU A 206 26.25 8.91 -15.67
CA GLU A 206 25.12 9.03 -16.59
C GLU A 206 23.94 8.14 -16.18
N MET A 207 24.17 6.88 -15.80
CA MET A 207 23.12 6.01 -15.26
C MET A 207 22.51 6.59 -13.98
N ALA A 208 23.32 7.12 -13.06
CA ALA A 208 22.81 7.72 -11.83
C ALA A 208 21.99 9.00 -12.09
N LYS A 209 22.30 9.73 -13.17
CA LYS A 209 21.53 10.89 -13.62
C LYS A 209 20.23 10.50 -14.32
N ARG A 210 20.18 9.32 -14.97
CA ARG A 210 18.97 8.77 -15.59
C ARG A 210 18.02 8.31 -14.50
N LYS A 211 17.22 9.23 -13.96
CA LYS A 211 16.02 8.89 -13.21
C LYS A 211 15.08 8.12 -14.14
N GLN A 212 14.51 7.02 -13.66
CA GLN A 212 13.48 6.32 -14.42
C GLN A 212 12.25 7.23 -14.53
N GLU A 213 11.81 7.52 -15.75
CA GLU A 213 10.63 8.34 -16.03
C GLU A 213 9.66 7.55 -16.89
N ILE A 214 8.37 7.59 -16.55
CA ILE A 214 7.33 6.92 -17.33
C ILE A 214 6.94 7.80 -18.52
N VAL A 215 7.53 7.50 -19.67
CA VAL A 215 7.21 8.14 -20.94
C VAL A 215 6.01 7.44 -21.59
N HIS A 216 4.81 7.96 -21.36
CA HIS A 216 3.55 7.38 -21.85
C HIS A 216 3.47 7.30 -23.38
N SER A 217 4.17 8.20 -24.10
CA SER A 217 4.23 8.20 -25.57
C SER A 217 4.99 7.02 -26.17
N ASN A 218 5.79 6.30 -25.37
CA ASN A 218 6.47 5.07 -25.79
C ASN A 218 5.60 3.82 -25.67
N THR A 219 4.39 3.95 -25.14
CA THR A 219 3.41 2.86 -25.16
C THR A 219 2.63 2.90 -26.49
N SER A 220 2.30 1.73 -27.04
CA SER A 220 1.42 1.65 -28.22
C SER A 220 -0.03 2.13 -27.92
N LEU A 221 -0.33 2.38 -26.65
CA LEU A 221 -1.63 2.80 -26.14
C LEU A 221 -1.71 4.34 -26.14
N LYS A 222 -2.19 4.91 -27.24
CA LYS A 222 -2.40 6.37 -27.37
C LYS A 222 -3.63 6.88 -26.61
N VAL A 223 -4.56 5.98 -26.32
CA VAL A 223 -5.83 6.23 -25.62
C VAL A 223 -5.96 5.18 -24.53
N ASN A 224 -6.56 5.54 -23.40
CA ASN A 224 -6.85 4.59 -22.34
C ASN A 224 -7.72 3.45 -22.93
N PRO A 225 -7.24 2.19 -22.95
CA PRO A 225 -7.99 1.08 -23.51
C PRO A 225 -9.20 0.68 -22.66
N PHE A 226 -9.31 1.20 -21.43
CA PHE A 226 -10.44 0.97 -20.55
C PHE A 226 -11.45 2.10 -20.69
N ASP A 227 -12.58 1.81 -21.36
CA ASP A 227 -13.74 2.71 -21.35
C ASP A 227 -14.48 2.55 -20.02
N GLU A 228 -14.37 3.56 -19.16
CA GLU A 228 -15.05 3.58 -17.86
C GLU A 228 -16.57 3.48 -18.00
N ASN A 229 -17.14 3.96 -19.10
CA ASN A 229 -18.59 3.95 -19.30
C ASN A 229 -19.08 2.54 -19.63
N GLU A 230 -18.41 1.84 -20.54
CA GLU A 230 -18.73 0.45 -20.87
C GLU A 230 -18.55 -0.46 -19.64
N ASN A 231 -17.52 -0.21 -18.84
CA ASN A 231 -17.32 -0.95 -17.60
C ASN A 231 -18.46 -0.72 -16.60
N LYS A 232 -18.92 0.54 -16.43
CA LYS A 232 -20.07 0.87 -15.58
C LYS A 232 -21.35 0.19 -16.06
N GLU A 233 -21.61 0.19 -17.37
CA GLU A 233 -22.79 -0.47 -17.96
C GLU A 233 -22.76 -1.99 -17.73
N ARG A 234 -21.62 -2.64 -17.97
CA ARG A 234 -21.46 -4.09 -17.69
C ARG A 234 -21.66 -4.44 -16.21
N ILE A 235 -21.16 -3.61 -15.30
CA ILE A 235 -21.37 -3.78 -13.85
C ILE A 235 -22.85 -3.66 -13.52
N GLN A 236 -23.54 -2.67 -14.09
CA GLN A 236 -24.97 -2.47 -13.90
C GLN A 236 -25.79 -3.66 -14.45
N ASP A 237 -25.47 -4.15 -15.63
CA ASP A 237 -26.11 -5.33 -16.22
C ASP A 237 -25.90 -6.59 -15.38
N MET A 238 -24.69 -6.79 -14.86
CA MET A 238 -24.38 -7.90 -13.97
C MET A 238 -25.20 -7.78 -12.67
N ALA A 239 -25.28 -6.60 -12.07
CA ALA A 239 -26.11 -6.35 -10.88
C ALA A 239 -27.59 -6.61 -11.15
N HIS A 240 -28.12 -6.18 -12.30
CA HIS A 240 -29.50 -6.49 -12.72
C HIS A 240 -29.72 -8.00 -12.90
N SER A 241 -28.76 -8.72 -13.48
CA SER A 241 -28.85 -10.18 -13.65
C SER A 241 -28.82 -10.94 -12.33
N GLN A 242 -27.99 -10.48 -11.39
CA GLN A 242 -27.92 -11.04 -10.05
C GLN A 242 -29.22 -10.77 -9.29
N ALA A 243 -29.75 -9.54 -9.36
CA ALA A 243 -31.04 -9.19 -8.76
C ALA A 243 -32.18 -10.07 -9.29
N LYS A 244 -32.25 -10.29 -10.61
CA LYS A 244 -33.21 -11.24 -11.21
C LYS A 244 -33.04 -12.68 -10.74
N SER A 245 -31.82 -13.10 -10.39
CA SER A 245 -31.54 -14.46 -9.90
C SER A 245 -31.85 -14.63 -8.41
N LEU A 246 -31.95 -13.51 -7.68
CA LEU A 246 -32.38 -13.46 -6.28
C LEU A 246 -33.89 -13.22 -6.14
N ASP A 247 -34.57 -12.91 -7.25
CA ASP A 247 -36.02 -12.76 -7.33
C ASP A 247 -36.72 -14.02 -6.81
N GLY A 248 -37.58 -13.86 -5.81
CA GLY A 248 -38.30 -14.97 -5.17
C GLY A 248 -37.56 -15.67 -4.02
N LYS A 249 -36.32 -15.28 -3.68
CA LYS A 249 -35.68 -15.73 -2.44
C LYS A 249 -36.16 -14.88 -1.26
N ILE A 250 -36.41 -15.51 -0.13
CA ILE A 250 -36.74 -14.82 1.12
C ILE A 250 -35.46 -14.21 1.69
N GLY A 251 -35.46 -12.89 1.85
CA GLY A 251 -34.38 -12.14 2.48
C GLY A 251 -34.39 -12.26 4.00
N VAL A 252 -33.38 -11.67 4.64
CA VAL A 252 -33.19 -11.74 6.11
C VAL A 252 -34.38 -11.15 6.88
N ASP A 253 -35.09 -10.20 6.27
CA ASP A 253 -36.28 -9.53 6.82
C ASP A 253 -37.56 -10.38 6.74
N GLY A 254 -37.47 -11.62 6.27
CA GLY A 254 -38.62 -12.50 6.03
C GLY A 254 -39.49 -12.05 4.85
N LYS A 255 -39.07 -11.01 4.12
CA LYS A 255 -39.72 -10.50 2.92
C LYS A 255 -39.11 -11.15 1.67
N GLU A 256 -39.96 -11.45 0.70
CA GLU A 256 -39.52 -11.87 -0.63
C GLU A 256 -38.72 -10.73 -1.27
N LEU A 257 -37.52 -11.02 -1.76
CA LEU A 257 -36.79 -10.11 -2.65
C LEU A 257 -37.56 -10.08 -3.98
N VAL A 258 -38.55 -9.18 -4.06
CA VAL A 258 -39.29 -8.93 -5.29
C VAL A 258 -38.57 -7.84 -6.06
N THR A 259 -38.21 -8.14 -7.30
CA THR A 259 -37.73 -7.12 -8.25
C THR A 259 -38.77 -6.01 -8.40
N GLU A 260 -38.42 -4.77 -8.04
CA GLU A 260 -39.37 -3.65 -8.18
C GLU A 260 -39.85 -3.53 -9.62
N THR A 261 -41.15 -3.38 -9.80
CA THR A 261 -41.75 -3.21 -11.11
C THR A 261 -41.17 -1.96 -11.80
N PRO A 262 -40.96 -1.99 -13.13
CA PRO A 262 -40.35 -0.88 -13.85
C PRO A 262 -41.12 0.42 -13.58
N LYS A 263 -40.42 1.46 -13.13
CA LYS A 263 -41.01 2.77 -12.80
C LYS A 263 -41.28 3.55 -14.08
N VAL A 264 -42.53 3.96 -14.29
CA VAL A 264 -42.93 4.85 -15.39
C VAL A 264 -43.17 6.24 -14.81
N ASN A 265 -42.44 7.26 -15.27
CA ASN A 265 -42.52 8.64 -14.75
C ASN A 265 -42.34 8.74 -13.21
N GLY A 266 -41.51 7.87 -12.62
CA GLY A 266 -41.23 7.88 -11.18
C GLY A 266 -42.25 7.15 -10.32
N PHE A 267 -43.31 6.58 -10.89
CA PHE A 267 -44.31 5.78 -10.18
C PHE A 267 -44.12 4.29 -10.47
N SER A 268 -44.17 3.44 -9.44
CA SER A 268 -44.19 1.98 -9.57
C SER A 268 -45.59 1.49 -9.94
N PHE A 269 -45.68 0.34 -10.60
CA PHE A 269 -46.98 -0.28 -10.87
C PHE A 269 -47.59 -0.77 -9.56
N VAL A 270 -48.77 -0.23 -9.24
CA VAL A 270 -49.55 -0.62 -8.06
C VAL A 270 -50.06 -2.05 -8.27
N ASN A 271 -49.63 -2.97 -7.43
CA ASN A 271 -50.14 -4.33 -7.45
C ASN A 271 -51.60 -4.33 -6.98
N THR A 272 -52.47 -5.11 -7.63
CA THR A 272 -53.88 -5.18 -7.24
C THR A 272 -53.99 -5.74 -5.82
N PRO A 273 -54.65 -5.04 -4.88
CA PRO A 273 -54.79 -5.55 -3.52
C PRO A 273 -55.54 -6.88 -3.56
N SER A 274 -55.03 -7.87 -2.82
CA SER A 274 -55.71 -9.15 -2.65
C SER A 274 -57.12 -8.93 -2.09
N PRO A 275 -58.16 -9.64 -2.56
CA PRO A 275 -59.54 -9.50 -2.08
C PRO A 275 -59.74 -9.88 -0.60
N ALA A 276 -58.71 -10.39 0.07
CA ALA A 276 -58.69 -10.60 1.51
C ALA A 276 -57.96 -9.43 2.21
N PRO A 277 -58.68 -8.45 2.78
CA PRO A 277 -58.07 -7.37 3.54
C PRO A 277 -57.32 -7.96 4.76
N GLY A 278 -56.06 -7.56 4.96
CA GLY A 278 -55.26 -7.92 6.13
C GLY A 278 -54.27 -9.08 5.96
N VAL A 279 -54.20 -9.77 4.82
CA VAL A 279 -53.21 -10.86 4.60
C VAL A 279 -51.84 -10.33 4.17
N ASN A 280 -51.81 -9.15 3.54
CA ASN A 280 -50.59 -8.49 3.06
C ASN A 280 -50.20 -7.26 3.91
N GLU A 281 -50.99 -6.92 4.94
CA GLU A 281 -50.64 -5.85 5.86
C GLU A 281 -49.71 -6.42 6.93
N SER A 282 -48.44 -6.01 6.86
CA SER A 282 -47.49 -6.24 7.94
C SER A 282 -48.07 -5.67 9.23
N PRO A 283 -48.03 -6.40 10.36
CA PRO A 283 -48.55 -5.92 11.63
C PRO A 283 -47.96 -4.54 11.94
N LEU A 284 -48.78 -3.64 12.49
CA LEU A 284 -48.44 -2.24 12.79
C LEU A 284 -47.09 -2.16 13.50
N MET A 285 -46.04 -1.91 12.72
CA MET A 285 -44.67 -1.83 13.19
C MET A 285 -44.57 -0.53 13.98
N THR A 286 -44.41 -0.64 15.29
CA THR A 286 -43.98 0.51 16.11
C THR A 286 -42.66 0.98 15.55
N TRP A 287 -42.59 2.24 15.14
CA TRP A 287 -41.37 2.89 14.66
C TRP A 287 -40.24 2.58 15.64
N GLY A 288 -39.36 1.65 15.25
CA GLY A 288 -38.06 1.52 15.87
C GLY A 288 -37.27 2.80 15.62
N GLU A 289 -36.20 2.98 16.40
CA GLU A 289 -35.23 4.05 16.19
C GLU A 289 -34.74 3.99 14.73
N ILE A 290 -34.91 5.09 13.98
CA ILE A 290 -34.51 5.15 12.57
C ILE A 290 -32.98 5.08 12.56
N GLU A 291 -32.44 3.90 12.24
CA GLU A 291 -31.02 3.71 12.01
C GLU A 291 -30.58 4.54 10.81
N GLY A 292 -30.13 5.76 11.09
CA GLY A 292 -29.15 6.50 10.30
C GLY A 292 -29.60 7.03 8.93
N THR A 293 -28.98 8.13 8.52
CA THR A 293 -28.95 8.56 7.13
C THR A 293 -28.29 7.50 6.25
N PRO A 294 -28.79 7.24 5.02
CA PRO A 294 -28.20 6.26 4.12
C PRO A 294 -26.72 6.55 3.88
N PHE A 295 -25.89 5.56 4.22
CA PHE A 295 -24.45 5.61 4.09
C PHE A 295 -24.06 5.44 2.62
N ARG A 296 -23.38 6.44 2.05
CA ARG A 296 -22.75 6.34 0.72
C ARG A 296 -21.28 6.06 0.91
N LEU A 297 -20.84 4.92 0.37
CA LEU A 297 -19.42 4.57 0.24
C LEU A 297 -18.80 5.21 -1.01
N ASP A 298 -19.50 6.13 -1.71
CA ASP A 298 -19.02 6.73 -2.96
C ASP A 298 -18.26 8.04 -2.74
#